data_AF-W7BX71-F1
#
_entry.id   AF-W7BX71-F1
#
_cell.length_a   1.000
_cell.length_b   1.000
_cell.length_c   1.000
_cell.angle_alpha   90.00
_cell.angle_beta   90.00
_cell.angle_gamma   90.00
#
_symmetry.space_group_name_H-M   'P 1'
#
loop_
_entity.id
_entity.type
_entity.pdbx_description
1 polymer ?
#
loop_
_entity_poly.entity_id
_entity_poly.type
_entity_poly.pdbx_seq_one_letter_code
_entity_poly.pdbx_strand_id
1 'polypeptide(L)' 'MATKKVSYEEAMKELENIVQALEEGNVSLEDSLDMYQRGIALTKLCQEKLAAAEDKLAKVVTESDEEEPFQAEEGTK' A
#
# COMPACT_ATOMS: atom_id res chain seq x y z
N MET A 1 11.42 -19.51 11.86
CA MET A 1 11.26 -19.42 10.40
C MET A 1 10.86 -17.99 10.08
N ALA A 2 11.58 -17.29 9.19
CA ALA A 2 11.29 -15.90 8.88
C ALA A 2 9.98 -15.80 8.10
N THR A 3 8.95 -15.21 8.70
CA THR A 3 7.69 -14.88 8.03
C THR A 3 7.97 -13.83 6.95
N LYS A 4 8.11 -14.28 5.70
CA LYS A 4 8.28 -13.40 4.54
C LYS A 4 7.02 -12.55 4.42
N LYS A 5 7.13 -11.25 4.69
CA LYS A 5 6.02 -10.31 4.47
C LYS A 5 5.74 -10.27 2.97
N VAL A 6 4.51 -10.58 2.58
CA VAL A 6 4.03 -10.50 1.19
C VAL A 6 4.26 -9.08 0.66
N SER A 7 4.82 -8.92 -0.53
CA SER A 7 5.02 -7.62 -1.18
C SER A 7 3.70 -7.04 -1.68
N TYR A 8 3.68 -5.77 -2.12
CA TYR A 8 2.49 -5.19 -2.74
C TYR A 8 2.14 -5.92 -4.04
N GLU A 9 3.14 -6.17 -4.88
CA GLU A 9 2.99 -6.83 -6.19
C GLU A 9 2.54 -8.29 -6.03
N GLU A 10 3.09 -9.00 -5.03
CA GLU A 10 2.68 -10.37 -4.70
C GLU A 10 1.20 -10.39 -4.27
N ALA A 11 0.77 -9.44 -3.42
CA ALA A 11 -0.61 -9.35 -2.96
C ALA A 11 -1.58 -9.01 -4.10
N MET A 12 -1.21 -8.08 -4.99
CA MET A 12 -2.00 -7.73 -6.17
C MET A 12 -2.15 -8.91 -7.14
N LYS A 13 -1.06 -9.63 -7.41
CA LYS A 13 -1.09 -10.80 -8.28
C LYS A 13 -1.99 -11.91 -7.71
N GLU A 14 -1.95 -12.11 -6.40
CA GLU A 14 -2.83 -13.07 -5.74
C GLU A 14 -4.30 -12.65 -5.83
N LEU A 15 -4.60 -11.35 -5.68
CA LEU A 15 -5.95 -10.81 -5.84
C LEU A 15 -6.48 -10.98 -7.26
N GLU A 16 -5.65 -10.71 -8.28
CA GLU A 16 -5.99 -10.93 -9.70
C GLU A 16 -6.36 -12.40 -9.96
N ASN A 17 -5.56 -13.34 -9.46
CA ASN A 17 -5.85 -14.76 -9.61
C ASN A 17 -7.17 -15.16 -8.94
N ILE A 18 -7.47 -14.59 -7.76
CA ILE A 18 -8.73 -14.84 -7.05
C ILE A 18 -9.92 -14.33 -7.88
N VAL A 19 -9.83 -13.10 -8.40
CA VAL A 19 -10.89 -12.52 -9.24
C VAL A 19 -11.09 -13.38 -10.49
N GLN A 20 -10.01 -13.77 -11.16
CA GLN A 20 -10.09 -14.63 -12.33
C GLN A 20 -10.78 -15.97 -12.02
N ALA A 21 -10.40 -16.63 -10.92
CA ALA A 21 -11.00 -17.91 -10.52
C ALA A 21 -12.50 -17.78 -10.19
N LEU A 22 -12.91 -16.67 -9.57
CA LEU A 22 -14.31 -16.37 -9.29
C LEU A 22 -15.11 -16.09 -10.58
N GLU A 23 -14.51 -15.40 -11.55
CA GLU A 23 -15.12 -15.12 -12.85
C GLU A 23 -15.27 -16.38 -13.73
N GLU A 24 -14.32 -17.32 -13.64
CA GLU A 24 -14.38 -18.60 -14.36
C GLU A 24 -15.55 -19.48 -13.88
N GLY A 25 -16.05 -19.26 -12.65
CA GLY A 25 -17.28 -19.88 -12.14
C GLY A 25 -17.22 -21.39 -11.91
N ASN A 26 -16.03 -22.01 -12.00
CA ASN A 26 -15.80 -23.44 -11.78
C ASN A 26 -15.31 -23.76 -10.36
N VAL A 27 -15.63 -22.89 -9.40
CA VAL A 27 -15.26 -23.00 -7.98
C VAL A 27 -16.49 -23.36 -7.15
N SER A 28 -16.33 -24.17 -6.11
CA SER A 28 -17.42 -24.51 -5.22
C SER A 28 -17.88 -23.28 -4.42
N LEU A 29 -19.06 -23.34 -3.81
CA LEU A 29 -19.54 -22.26 -2.94
C LEU A 29 -18.60 -22.03 -1.75
N GLU A 30 -18.10 -23.11 -1.14
CA GLU A 30 -17.16 -23.03 0.00
C GLU A 30 -15.85 -22.38 -0.44
N ASP A 31 -15.28 -22.82 -1.58
CA ASP A 31 -14.06 -22.23 -2.12
C ASP A 31 -14.26 -20.75 -2.49
N SER A 32 -15.43 -20.40 -3.03
CA SER A 32 -15.78 -19.02 -3.38
C SER A 32 -15.80 -18.11 -2.15
N LEU A 33 -16.30 -18.61 -1.02
CA LEU A 33 -16.32 -17.87 0.25
C LEU A 33 -14.90 -17.67 0.80
N ASP A 34 -14.06 -18.69 0.72
CA ASP A 34 -12.66 -18.61 1.15
C ASP A 34 -11.85 -17.66 0.27
N MET A 35 -12.02 -17.74 -1.05
CA MET A 35 -11.46 -16.81 -2.03
C MET A 35 -11.88 -15.37 -1.75
N TYR A 36 -13.16 -15.14 -1.45
CA TYR A 36 -13.68 -13.82 -1.12
C TYR A 36 -13.07 -13.25 0.16
N GLN A 37 -13.00 -14.05 1.24
CA GLN A 37 -12.36 -13.64 2.49
C GLN A 37 -10.88 -13.32 2.28
N ARG A 38 -10.18 -14.16 1.50
CA ARG A 38 -8.78 -13.94 1.15
C ARG A 38 -8.61 -12.66 0.34
N GLY A 39 -9.49 -12.41 -0.63
CA GLY A 39 -9.52 -11.19 -1.43
C GLY A 39 -9.64 -9.93 -0.56
N ILE A 40 -10.57 -9.92 0.40
CA ILE A 40 -10.72 -8.80 1.35
C ILE A 40 -9.43 -8.57 2.15
N ALA A 41 -8.81 -9.64 2.65
CA ALA A 41 -7.57 -9.53 3.41
C ALA A 41 -6.43 -8.95 2.56
N LEU A 42 -6.31 -9.38 1.29
CA LEU A 42 -5.32 -8.87 0.35
C LEU A 42 -5.58 -7.40 -0.01
N THR A 43 -6.83 -7.00 -0.26
CA THR A 43 -7.18 -5.60 -0.51
C THR A 43 -6.78 -4.71 0.65
N LYS A 44 -7.06 -5.12 1.88
CA LYS A 44 -6.65 -4.38 3.08
C LYS A 44 -5.13 -4.25 3.19
N LEU A 45 -4.41 -5.34 2.93
CA LEU A 45 -2.95 -5.34 2.92
C LEU A 45 -2.38 -4.37 1.87
N CYS A 46 -2.95 -4.33 0.67
CA CYS A 46 -2.55 -3.40 -0.38
C CYS A 46 -2.76 -1.94 0.05
N GLN A 47 -3.93 -1.62 0.63
CA GLN A 47 -4.23 -0.28 1.15
C GLN A 47 -3.25 0.15 2.24
N GLU A 48 -2.95 -0.73 3.20
CA GLU A 48 -1.98 -0.45 4.27
C GLU A 48 -0.58 -0.18 3.72
N LYS A 49 -0.16 -0.90 2.69
CA LYS A 49 1.15 -0.70 2.04
C LYS A 49 1.21 0.63 1.28
N LEU A 50 0.14 1.00 0.58
CA LEU A 50 0.06 2.28 -0.13
C LEU A 50 0.09 3.44 0.87
N ALA A 51 -0.73 3.39 1.92
CA ALA A 51 -0.74 4.41 2.97
C ALA A 51 0.64 4.57 3.63
N ALA A 52 1.35 3.46 3.88
CA ALA A 52 2.70 3.50 4.43
C ALA A 52 3.74 4.09 3.44
N ALA A 53 3.53 3.93 2.13
CA ALA A 53 4.37 4.55 1.12
C ALA A 53 4.11 6.06 1.00
N GLU A 54 2.84 6.46 1.03
CA GLU A 54 2.40 7.86 1.04
C GLU A 54 2.94 8.62 2.26
N ASP A 55 2.84 8.04 3.46
CA ASP A 55 3.39 8.63 4.70
C ASP A 55 4.91 8.84 4.61
N LYS A 56 5.63 7.88 4.02
CA LYS A 56 7.08 8.02 3.79
C LYS A 56 7.40 9.14 2.81
N LEU A 57 6.64 9.25 1.71
CA LEU A 57 6.83 10.33 0.74
C LEU A 57 6.53 11.70 1.38
N ALA A 58 5.45 11.81 2.15
CA ALA A 58 5.10 13.04 2.84
C ALA A 58 6.21 13.52 3.77
N LYS A 59 6.83 12.61 4.54
CA LYS A 59 7.95 12.94 5.43
C LYS A 59 9.17 13.47 4.69
N VAL A 60 9.56 12.81 3.60
CA VAL A 60 10.70 13.24 2.77
C VAL A 60 10.47 14.64 2.18
N VAL A 61 9.24 14.93 1.74
CA VAL A 61 8.88 16.26 1.23
C VAL A 61 8.94 17.30 2.34
N THR A 62 8.40 17.01 3.54
CA THR A 62 8.44 17.97 4.66
C THR A 62 9.86 18.23 5.18
N GLU A 63 10.74 17.22 5.16
CA GLU A 63 12.17 17.40 5.53
C GLU A 63 12.95 18.19 4.46
N SER A 64 12.46 18.23 3.22
CA SER A 64 13.08 19.01 2.14
C SER A 64 12.62 20.47 2.10
N ASP A 65 11.52 20.80 2.78
CA ASP A 65 10.95 22.16 2.89
C ASP A 65 11.41 22.92 4.15
N GLU A 66 12.16 22.27 5.06
CA GLU A 66 12.91 22.94 6.12
C GLU A 66 14.24 23.53 5.58
N GLU A 67 14.16 24.34 4.51
CA GLU A 67 15.20 25.33 4.24
C GLU A 67 14.89 26.57 5.10
N GLU A 68 15.79 26.83 6.04
CA GLU A 68 15.82 27.93 7.01
C GLU A 68 15.12 29.22 6.51
N PRO A 69 14.24 29.85 7.30
CA PRO A 69 13.70 31.16 6.95
C PRO A 69 14.86 32.14 6.78
N PHE A 70 15.10 32.55 5.55
CA PHE A 70 16.10 33.56 5.21
C PHE A 70 15.82 34.83 6.03
N GLN A 71 16.60 35.03 7.09
CA GLN A 71 16.67 36.31 7.78
C GLN A 71 17.40 37.25 6.85
N ALA A 72 16.63 38.01 6.07
CA ALA A 72 17.15 39.22 5.47
C ALA A 72 17.50 40.16 6.62
N GLU A 73 18.78 40.20 6.98
CA GLU A 73 19.36 41.22 7.85
C GLU A 73 18.99 42.59 7.22
N GLU A 74 17.98 43.27 7.75
CA GLU A 74 17.71 44.65 7.41
C GLU A 74 18.91 45.48 7.87
N GLY A 75 19.83 45.69 6.92
CA GLY A 75 20.99 46.55 7.04
C GLY A 75 20.54 47.94 7.49
N THR A 76 20.66 48.16 8.79
CA THR A 76 20.64 49.48 9.39
C THR A 76 21.92 50.19 8.97
N LYS A 77 21.72 51.33 8.29
CA LYS A 77 22.62 52.49 8.08
C LYS A 77 23.20 52.70 6.69
#